data_AF-A0A1H9GHQ3-F1
#
_entry.id   AF-A0A1H9GHQ3-F1
#
_cell.length_a   1.000
_cell.length_b   1.000
_cell.length_c   1.000
_cell.angle_alpha   90.00
_cell.angle_beta   90.00
_cell.angle_gamma   90.00
#
_symmetry.space_group_name_H-M   'P 1'
#
loop_
_entity.id
_entity.type
_entity.pdbx_description
1 polymer ?
#
loop_
_entity_poly.entity_id
_entity_poly.type
_entity_poly.pdbx_seq_one_letter_code
_entity_poly.pdbx_strand_id
1 'polypeptide(L)'
;MESNNIYNDFFLSLSRLGNENALSDIIAATCNSSWNFKALFLNFFFPNENLISKCTSDIEREVSSEDGSMRFDLYFTTNDKQEYIIENKIYDPHDHYDEYTKIYNKNHIGFIANYNVSKIKYSHKKTWNDFYSYLIKQEDKFEENEKDLINGVAKYIKEVCGLMEDRNFYLSSTQDLGYFVKVLKKVLIKNDFEINNKAKGSNENRIGFWCIKENRSYWYGIYLTDEENDGFSIWAGIYNYKIINKTTIKQNCAEYHENDTSENCKWFKLKQTYVNDLSSQNFSYEKKFEILKKFIVEVEEVK
;
A
#
# COMPACT_ATOMS: atom_id res chain seq x y z
N MET A 1 27.12 3.37 36.49
CA MET A 1 26.65 3.29 35.10
C MET A 1 25.22 3.76 35.13
N GLU A 2 24.96 5.00 34.75
CA GLU A 2 23.59 5.47 34.59
C GLU A 2 22.95 4.57 33.52
N SER A 3 21.82 3.95 33.87
CA SER A 3 21.00 3.28 32.88
C SER A 3 20.58 4.35 31.88
N ASN A 4 21.19 4.38 30.69
CA ASN A 4 20.69 5.19 29.59
C ASN A 4 19.24 4.79 29.36
N ASN A 5 18.34 5.70 29.66
CA ASN A 5 16.93 5.48 29.45
C ASN A 5 16.66 5.73 27.97
N ILE A 6 16.63 4.64 27.19
CA ILE A 6 16.38 4.67 25.74
C ILE A 6 15.14 5.51 25.36
N TYR A 7 14.12 5.55 26.21
CA TYR A 7 12.95 6.41 25.97
C TYR A 7 13.28 7.89 26.09
N ASN A 8 14.12 8.28 27.05
CA ASN A 8 14.58 9.66 27.15
C ASN A 8 15.39 10.03 25.91
N ASP A 9 16.30 9.17 25.47
CA ASP A 9 17.10 9.40 24.26
C ASP A 9 16.21 9.51 23.02
N PHE A 10 15.21 8.64 22.89
CA PHE A 10 14.21 8.67 21.83
C PHE A 10 13.42 9.99 21.82
N PHE A 11 12.82 10.38 22.94
CA PHE A 11 12.01 11.60 23.01
C PHE A 11 12.86 12.88 22.91
N LEU A 12 14.09 12.87 23.42
CA LEU A 12 15.04 13.96 23.21
C LEU A 12 15.39 14.09 21.73
N SER A 13 15.67 12.97 21.05
CA SER A 13 15.90 12.99 19.60
C SER A 13 14.67 13.47 18.85
N LEU A 14 13.47 13.01 19.21
CA LEU A 14 12.22 13.40 18.57
C LEU A 14 11.91 14.89 18.75
N SER A 15 12.17 15.47 19.93
CA SER A 15 11.94 16.88 20.21
C SER A 15 12.78 17.86 19.38
N ARG A 16 13.86 17.37 18.77
CA ARG A 16 14.75 18.16 17.90
C ARG A 16 14.27 18.20 16.46
N LEU A 17 13.23 17.45 16.12
CA LEU A 17 12.78 17.26 14.74
C LEU A 17 11.47 18.04 14.46
N GLY A 18 11.36 18.58 13.23
CA GLY A 18 10.33 19.53 12.79
C GLY A 18 9.10 18.93 12.09
N ASN A 19 8.15 19.82 11.76
CA ASN A 19 6.69 19.61 11.68
C ASN A 19 6.05 18.92 10.43
N GLU A 20 6.72 18.09 9.62
CA GLU A 20 6.08 17.62 8.36
C GLU A 20 6.02 16.11 8.11
N ASN A 21 7.01 15.30 8.52
CA ASN A 21 6.98 13.85 8.28
C ASN A 21 7.30 13.04 9.54
N ALA A 22 6.26 12.77 10.32
CA ALA A 22 6.32 12.01 11.56
C ALA A 22 7.01 10.64 11.40
N LEU A 23 6.99 10.02 10.22
CA LEU A 23 7.64 8.74 10.01
C LEU A 23 9.17 8.86 9.97
N SER A 24 9.71 9.77 9.14
CA SER A 24 11.16 9.95 9.10
C SER A 24 11.66 10.38 10.48
N ASP A 25 10.91 11.21 11.21
CA ASP A 25 11.23 11.62 12.58
C ASP A 25 11.37 10.44 13.54
N ILE A 26 10.34 9.59 13.57
CA ILE A 26 10.33 8.40 14.43
C ILE A 26 11.49 7.47 14.08
N ILE A 27 11.77 7.27 12.80
CA ILE A 27 12.85 6.38 12.35
C ILE A 27 14.22 6.94 12.74
N ALA A 28 14.48 8.23 12.48
CA ALA A 28 15.72 8.88 12.88
C ALA A 28 15.89 8.84 14.41
N ALA A 29 14.86 9.18 15.16
CA ALA A 29 14.88 9.16 16.62
C ALA A 29 15.16 7.75 17.17
N THR A 30 14.52 6.72 16.60
CA THR A 30 14.75 5.32 17.01
C THR A 30 16.16 4.86 16.68
N CYS A 31 16.67 5.20 15.49
CA CYS A 31 18.06 4.92 15.14
C CYS A 31 19.03 5.59 16.12
N ASN A 32 18.79 6.85 16.50
CA ASN A 32 19.69 7.58 17.38
C ASN A 32 19.59 7.14 18.85
N SER A 33 18.47 6.55 19.26
CA SER A 33 18.29 6.01 20.61
C SER A 33 18.69 4.54 20.76
N SER A 34 18.64 3.74 19.68
CA SER A 34 18.99 2.31 19.69
C SER A 34 20.03 2.00 18.61
N TRP A 35 21.24 1.66 19.05
CA TRP A 35 22.30 1.19 18.16
C TRP A 35 21.90 -0.09 17.41
N ASN A 36 21.24 -1.03 18.08
CA ASN A 36 20.80 -2.28 17.47
C ASN A 36 19.77 -2.02 16.37
N PHE A 37 18.82 -1.11 16.60
CA PHE A 37 17.85 -0.70 15.58
C PHE A 37 18.54 0.01 14.42
N LYS A 38 19.44 0.96 14.68
CA LYS A 38 20.24 1.66 13.65
C LYS A 38 20.99 0.66 12.78
N ALA A 39 21.72 -0.26 13.39
CA ALA A 39 22.49 -1.29 12.69
C ALA A 39 21.58 -2.17 11.80
N LEU A 40 20.42 -2.58 12.31
CA LEU A 40 19.45 -3.37 11.57
C LEU A 40 18.86 -2.58 10.39
N PHE A 41 18.46 -1.33 10.61
CA PHE A 41 17.90 -0.46 9.59
C PHE A 41 18.90 -0.20 8.46
N LEU A 42 20.14 0.14 8.78
CA LEU A 42 21.18 0.37 7.77
C LEU A 42 21.53 -0.92 7.00
N ASN A 43 21.62 -2.05 7.69
CA ASN A 43 21.88 -3.35 7.06
C ASN A 43 20.73 -3.79 6.13
N PHE A 44 19.49 -3.39 6.43
CA PHE A 44 18.33 -3.67 5.58
C PHE A 44 18.45 -3.01 4.20
N PHE A 45 18.96 -1.77 4.13
CA PHE A 45 19.21 -1.07 2.87
C PHE A 45 20.52 -1.50 2.20
N PHE A 46 21.60 -1.56 2.97
CA PHE A 46 22.97 -1.68 2.46
C PHE A 46 23.69 -2.91 3.04
N PRO A 47 23.19 -4.14 2.79
CA PRO A 47 23.71 -5.35 3.43
C PRO A 47 25.16 -5.68 3.08
N ASN A 48 25.68 -5.16 1.97
CA ASN A 48 27.02 -5.45 1.47
C ASN A 48 28.07 -4.41 1.88
N GLU A 49 27.67 -3.30 2.50
CA GLU A 49 28.55 -2.15 2.77
C GLU A 49 29.26 -2.23 4.14
N ASN A 50 28.84 -3.19 4.98
CA ASN A 50 29.30 -3.35 6.35
C ASN A 50 29.20 -2.03 7.16
N LEU A 51 28.06 -1.34 7.04
CA LEU A 51 27.86 -0.04 7.68
C LEU A 51 27.83 -0.11 9.21
N ILE A 52 27.51 -1.27 9.77
CA ILE A 52 27.43 -1.47 11.23
C ILE A 52 28.75 -1.08 11.91
N SER A 53 29.90 -1.43 11.33
CA SER A 53 31.21 -1.09 11.92
C SER A 53 31.72 0.31 11.54
N LYS A 54 31.06 0.98 10.58
CA LYS A 54 31.55 2.22 9.97
C LYS A 54 30.72 3.45 10.30
N CYS A 55 29.42 3.29 10.56
CA CYS A 55 28.53 4.40 10.87
C CYS A 55 28.76 4.85 12.31
N THR A 56 29.16 6.10 12.51
CA THR A 56 29.34 6.70 13.84
C THR A 56 28.52 7.96 14.03
N SER A 57 27.94 8.50 12.95
CA SER A 57 27.05 9.65 13.05
C SER A 57 25.67 9.24 13.53
N ASP A 58 24.96 10.24 14.03
CA ASP A 58 23.51 10.16 14.10
C ASP A 58 22.91 10.17 12.69
N ILE A 59 21.70 9.63 12.58
CA ILE A 59 20.86 9.80 11.41
C ILE A 59 20.26 11.20 11.51
N GLU A 60 20.63 12.06 10.58
CA GLU A 60 20.10 13.41 10.45
C GLU A 60 18.92 13.42 9.49
N ARG A 61 18.02 14.38 9.68
CA ARG A 61 16.85 14.59 8.82
C ARG A 61 16.95 15.90 8.09
N GLU A 62 16.34 15.94 6.93
CA GLU A 62 16.09 17.18 6.19
C GLU A 62 17.37 17.98 5.93
N VAL A 63 18.49 17.26 5.76
CA VAL A 63 19.78 17.85 5.45
C VAL A 63 19.72 18.41 4.04
N SER A 64 20.06 19.69 3.88
CA SER A 64 20.15 20.31 2.58
C SER A 64 21.47 19.96 1.90
N SER A 65 21.46 19.83 0.56
CA SER A 65 22.70 19.84 -0.22
C SER A 65 23.47 21.14 0.01
N GLU A 66 24.78 21.14 -0.27
CA GLU A 66 25.63 22.33 -0.09
C GLU A 66 25.12 23.55 -0.86
N ASP A 67 24.50 23.34 -2.03
CA ASP A 67 23.91 24.39 -2.87
C ASP A 67 22.45 24.73 -2.49
N GLY A 68 21.89 24.06 -1.49
CA GLY A 68 20.51 24.24 -1.02
C GLY A 68 19.42 23.79 -2.01
N SER A 69 19.79 23.17 -3.13
CA SER A 69 18.82 22.77 -4.16
C SER A 69 18.02 21.51 -3.80
N MET A 70 18.54 20.71 -2.86
CA MET A 70 17.93 19.45 -2.44
C MET A 70 17.84 19.37 -0.93
N ARG A 71 16.86 18.60 -0.46
CA ARG A 71 16.67 18.25 0.95
C ARG A 71 16.50 16.74 1.05
N PHE A 72 17.33 16.08 1.83
CA PHE A 72 17.33 14.62 1.98
C PHE A 72 16.49 14.22 3.18
N ASP A 73 15.66 13.17 3.05
CA ASP A 73 14.79 12.74 4.15
C ASP A 73 15.58 12.20 5.35
N LEU A 74 16.56 11.34 5.07
CA LEU A 74 17.52 10.79 6.04
C LEU A 74 18.93 10.87 5.46
N TYR A 75 19.88 11.33 6.27
CA TYR A 75 21.29 11.49 5.91
C TYR A 75 22.18 10.96 7.03
N PHE A 76 23.30 10.33 6.68
CA PHE A 76 24.31 9.92 7.65
C PHE A 76 25.68 9.77 6.99
N THR A 77 26.72 9.74 7.83
CA THR A 77 28.11 9.58 7.40
C THR A 77 28.79 8.40 8.08
N THR A 78 29.80 7.89 7.42
CA THR A 78 30.69 6.85 7.94
C THR A 78 32.03 7.41 8.38
N ASN A 79 32.81 6.62 9.12
CA ASN A 79 34.16 6.97 9.59
C ASN A 79 35.13 7.38 8.47
N ASP A 80 34.95 6.82 7.27
CA ASP A 80 35.69 7.15 6.05
C ASP A 80 35.06 8.31 5.26
N LYS A 81 34.19 9.10 5.90
CA LYS A 81 33.53 10.29 5.37
C LYS A 81 32.71 10.02 4.11
N GLN A 82 32.19 8.80 3.96
CA GLN A 82 31.23 8.52 2.91
C GLN A 82 29.86 8.95 3.37
N GLU A 83 29.15 9.63 2.48
CA GLU A 83 27.80 10.12 2.72
C GLU A 83 26.79 9.14 2.14
N TYR A 84 25.73 8.92 2.90
CA TYR A 84 24.61 8.07 2.53
C TYR A 84 23.31 8.81 2.77
N ILE A 85 22.35 8.58 1.87
CA ILE A 85 21.02 9.14 1.97
C ILE A 85 19.97 8.06 1.80
N ILE A 86 18.81 8.25 2.43
CA ILE A 86 17.64 7.39 2.23
C ILE A 86 16.44 8.29 2.00
N GLU A 87 15.83 8.16 0.82
CA GLU A 87 14.56 8.81 0.48
C GLU A 87 13.39 7.99 1.05
N ASN A 88 12.41 8.66 1.66
CA ASN A 88 11.24 8.06 2.27
C ASN A 88 9.94 8.60 1.66
N LYS A 89 9.19 7.75 0.97
CA LYS A 89 7.93 8.13 0.31
C LYS A 89 6.72 7.43 0.91
N ILE A 90 5.68 8.23 1.19
CA ILE A 90 4.36 7.74 1.60
C ILE A 90 3.34 8.28 0.60
N TYR A 91 2.74 7.38 -0.18
CA TYR A 91 1.74 7.68 -1.22
C TYR A 91 2.16 8.63 -2.36
N ASP A 92 3.39 9.14 -2.36
CA ASP A 92 3.94 10.00 -3.42
C ASP A 92 4.90 9.21 -4.33
N PRO A 93 4.56 9.01 -5.62
CA PRO A 93 5.43 8.32 -6.57
C PRO A 93 6.55 9.20 -7.13
N HIS A 94 6.56 10.52 -6.87
CA HIS A 94 7.64 11.39 -7.32
C HIS A 94 8.89 11.10 -6.49
N ASP A 95 10.00 10.90 -7.19
CA ASP A 95 11.30 10.67 -6.59
C ASP A 95 12.34 11.59 -7.24
N HIS A 96 13.49 11.73 -6.57
CA HIS A 96 14.57 12.61 -6.96
C HIS A 96 15.80 11.81 -7.43
N TYR A 97 15.60 10.61 -8.00
CA TYR A 97 16.71 9.71 -8.32
C TYR A 97 17.73 10.33 -9.27
N ASP A 98 17.23 10.93 -10.36
CA ASP A 98 18.07 11.49 -11.41
C ASP A 98 18.83 12.74 -10.90
N GLU A 99 18.29 13.44 -9.90
CA GLU A 99 18.94 14.52 -9.17
C GLU A 99 20.02 14.00 -8.21
N TYR A 100 19.69 13.04 -7.35
CA TYR A 100 20.61 12.52 -6.33
C TYR A 100 21.84 11.84 -6.94
N THR A 101 21.68 11.14 -8.06
CA THR A 101 22.80 10.46 -8.73
C THR A 101 23.81 11.42 -9.39
N LYS A 102 23.52 12.73 -9.45
CA LYS A 102 24.49 13.75 -9.87
C LYS A 102 25.46 14.12 -8.75
N ILE A 103 25.06 13.92 -7.50
CA ILE A 103 25.80 14.33 -6.30
C ILE A 103 26.38 13.13 -5.58
N TYR A 104 25.59 12.05 -5.43
CA TYR A 104 25.96 10.87 -4.66
C TYR A 104 26.24 9.66 -5.53
N ASN A 105 27.11 8.79 -5.03
CA ASN A 105 27.28 7.45 -5.58
C ASN A 105 25.95 6.69 -5.47
N LYS A 106 25.44 6.16 -6.59
CA LYS A 106 24.18 5.39 -6.64
C LYS A 106 24.07 4.24 -5.64
N ASN A 107 25.19 3.69 -5.19
CA ASN A 107 25.23 2.61 -4.19
C ASN A 107 25.03 3.12 -2.75
N HIS A 108 25.10 4.44 -2.53
CA HIS A 108 24.92 5.06 -1.22
C HIS A 108 23.52 5.69 -1.06
N ILE A 109 22.63 5.43 -2.03
CA ILE A 109 21.29 6.00 -2.08
C ILE A 109 20.26 4.90 -1.83
N GLY A 110 19.59 4.99 -0.70
CA GLY A 110 18.45 4.15 -0.32
C GLY A 110 17.11 4.78 -0.73
N PHE A 111 16.11 3.93 -0.94
CA PHE A 111 14.73 4.36 -1.19
C PHE A 111 13.75 3.42 -0.50
N ILE A 112 12.80 3.97 0.26
CA ILE A 112 11.73 3.20 0.87
C ILE A 112 10.38 3.84 0.66
N ALA A 113 9.39 3.01 0.37
CA ALA A 113 8.02 3.45 0.21
C ALA A 113 6.98 2.47 0.75
N ASN A 114 5.74 2.92 0.89
CA ASN A 114 4.61 2.05 1.24
C ASN A 114 3.87 1.46 0.03
N TYR A 115 4.47 1.55 -1.17
CA TYR A 115 3.92 1.01 -2.41
C TYR A 115 4.94 0.15 -3.16
N ASN A 116 4.51 -0.49 -4.26
CA ASN A 116 5.36 -1.36 -5.06
C ASN A 116 6.48 -0.56 -5.76
N VAL A 117 7.73 -0.85 -5.40
CA VAL A 117 8.93 -0.17 -5.92
C VAL A 117 9.58 -0.85 -7.13
N SER A 118 9.00 -1.91 -7.69
CA SER A 118 9.62 -2.69 -8.79
C SER A 118 10.08 -1.83 -9.98
N LYS A 119 9.35 -0.75 -10.30
CA LYS A 119 9.68 0.18 -11.41
C LYS A 119 10.57 1.37 -11.01
N ILE A 120 10.86 1.54 -9.72
CA ILE A 120 11.71 2.63 -9.21
C ILE A 120 13.19 2.35 -9.54
N LYS A 121 13.95 3.37 -9.91
CA LYS A 121 15.31 3.22 -10.48
C LYS A 121 16.41 2.91 -9.46
N TYR A 122 16.18 3.17 -8.18
CA TYR A 122 17.16 3.02 -7.11
C TYR A 122 17.65 1.56 -6.95
N SER A 123 18.96 1.39 -6.75
CA SER A 123 19.56 0.08 -6.48
C SER A 123 19.10 -0.49 -5.14
N HIS A 124 19.05 0.34 -4.10
CA HIS A 124 18.67 -0.03 -2.74
C HIS A 124 17.22 0.39 -2.44
N LYS A 125 16.29 -0.12 -3.25
CA LYS A 125 14.85 0.13 -3.10
C LYS A 125 14.18 -0.94 -2.24
N LYS A 126 13.36 -0.50 -1.29
CA LYS A 126 12.70 -1.33 -0.28
C LYS A 126 11.26 -0.88 -0.07
N THR A 127 10.47 -1.68 0.61
CA THR A 127 9.15 -1.27 1.09
C THR A 127 9.09 -1.24 2.61
N TRP A 128 8.23 -0.40 3.16
CA TRP A 128 7.92 -0.42 4.60
C TRP A 128 7.38 -1.78 5.06
N ASN A 129 6.70 -2.52 4.16
CA ASN A 129 6.22 -3.88 4.44
C ASN A 129 7.37 -4.88 4.58
N ASP A 130 8.36 -4.79 3.70
CA ASP A 130 9.56 -5.62 3.79
C ASP A 130 10.35 -5.28 5.05
N PHE A 131 10.43 -4.00 5.41
CA PHE A 131 11.13 -3.57 6.62
C PHE A 131 10.41 -4.04 7.89
N TYR A 132 9.09 -3.89 7.97
CA TYR A 132 8.28 -4.44 9.08
C TYR A 132 8.49 -5.95 9.22
N SER A 133 8.38 -6.68 8.11
CA SER A 133 8.56 -8.14 8.08
C SER A 133 9.99 -8.56 8.45
N TYR A 134 10.97 -7.72 8.11
CA TYR A 134 12.36 -7.92 8.50
C TYR A 134 12.53 -7.68 10.00
N LEU A 135 12.03 -6.55 10.51
CA LEU A 135 12.14 -6.12 11.91
C LEU A 135 11.56 -7.15 12.88
N ILE A 136 10.33 -7.63 12.65
CA ILE A 136 9.68 -8.62 13.53
C ILE A 136 10.44 -9.96 13.58
N LYS A 137 11.16 -10.32 12.52
CA LYS A 137 11.98 -11.55 12.50
C LYS A 137 13.28 -11.41 13.27
N GLN A 138 13.63 -10.20 13.68
CA GLN A 138 14.84 -9.90 14.44
C GLN A 138 14.52 -9.51 15.89
N GLU A 139 13.28 -9.68 16.36
CA GLU A 139 12.86 -9.26 17.71
C GLU A 139 13.78 -9.82 18.81
N ASP A 140 14.23 -11.07 18.66
CA ASP A 140 15.13 -11.74 19.59
C ASP A 140 16.54 -11.12 19.69
N LYS A 141 16.89 -10.18 18.80
CA LYS A 141 18.18 -9.47 18.82
C LYS A 141 18.19 -8.24 19.72
N PHE A 142 17.05 -7.86 20.27
CA PHE A 142 16.92 -6.66 21.08
C PHE A 142 16.89 -6.98 22.56
N GLU A 143 17.48 -6.11 23.37
CA GLU A 143 17.33 -6.16 24.82
C GLU A 143 15.91 -5.80 25.24
N GLU A 144 15.48 -6.22 26.43
CA GLU A 144 14.08 -6.08 26.87
C GLU A 144 13.60 -4.62 26.88
N ASN A 145 14.47 -3.70 27.29
CA ASN A 145 14.20 -2.25 27.26
C ASN A 145 14.09 -1.67 25.84
N GLU A 146 14.75 -2.27 24.84
CA GLU A 146 14.66 -1.87 23.44
C GLU A 146 13.40 -2.43 22.76
N LYS A 147 13.00 -3.66 23.12
CA LYS A 147 11.86 -4.35 22.50
C LYS A 147 10.58 -3.54 22.55
N ASP A 148 10.28 -2.92 23.69
CA ASP A 148 9.06 -2.12 23.84
C ASP A 148 9.02 -0.92 22.88
N LEU A 149 10.13 -0.17 22.77
CA LEU A 149 10.25 0.94 21.81
C LEU A 149 10.10 0.43 20.38
N ILE A 150 10.79 -0.66 20.05
CA ILE A 150 10.81 -1.25 18.71
C ILE A 150 9.43 -1.81 18.34
N ASN A 151 8.72 -2.41 19.27
CA ASN A 151 7.35 -2.87 19.10
C ASN A 151 6.40 -1.69 18.87
N GLY A 152 6.62 -0.57 19.57
CA GLY A 152 5.94 0.69 19.27
C GLY A 152 6.18 1.19 17.85
N VAL A 153 7.44 1.18 17.40
CA VAL A 153 7.83 1.57 16.03
C VAL A 153 7.27 0.62 14.98
N ALA A 154 7.35 -0.70 15.21
CA ALA A 154 6.79 -1.72 14.33
C ALA A 154 5.28 -1.56 14.18
N LYS A 155 4.57 -1.28 15.28
CA LYS A 155 3.15 -0.97 15.27
C LYS A 155 2.85 0.31 14.48
N TYR A 156 3.64 1.37 14.69
CA TYR A 156 3.51 2.60 13.93
C TYR A 156 3.72 2.36 12.42
N ILE A 157 4.76 1.62 12.03
CA ILE A 157 5.00 1.25 10.62
C ILE A 157 3.81 0.47 10.07
N LYS A 158 3.29 -0.49 10.83
CA LYS A 158 2.15 -1.31 10.41
C LYS A 158 0.88 -0.48 10.18
N GLU A 159 0.53 0.34 11.16
CA GLU A 159 -0.76 1.04 11.22
C GLU A 159 -0.76 2.37 10.49
N VAL A 160 0.32 3.16 10.58
CA VAL A 160 0.40 4.53 10.07
C VAL A 160 1.05 4.60 8.70
N CYS A 161 2.13 3.85 8.44
CA CYS A 161 2.72 3.81 7.10
C CYS A 161 1.85 3.04 6.11
N GLY A 162 0.76 2.45 6.57
CA GLY A 162 -0.23 1.78 5.75
C GLY A 162 0.42 0.69 4.94
N LEU A 163 1.00 -0.32 5.62
CA LEU A 163 1.37 -1.56 4.97
C LEU A 163 0.15 -2.01 4.18
N MET A 164 0.32 -2.08 2.86
CA MET A 164 -0.75 -2.00 1.88
C MET A 164 -1.60 -3.27 1.81
N GLU A 165 -2.03 -3.82 2.96
CA GLU A 165 -2.89 -5.00 2.96
C GLU A 165 -4.36 -4.62 3.01
N ASP A 166 -4.79 -3.61 3.77
CA ASP A 166 -6.20 -3.22 3.92
C ASP A 166 -6.34 -1.75 4.43
N ARG A 167 -6.65 -0.78 3.55
CA ARG A 167 -6.91 0.64 3.89
C ARG A 167 -8.28 1.08 3.38
N ASN A 168 -8.86 2.10 3.99
CA ASN A 168 -10.11 2.66 3.48
C ASN A 168 -9.90 3.33 2.09
N PHE A 169 -10.97 3.42 1.30
CA PHE A 169 -10.94 3.95 -0.06
C PHE A 169 -12.22 4.69 -0.45
N TYR A 170 -12.10 5.61 -1.41
CA TYR A 170 -13.19 6.45 -1.89
C TYR A 170 -13.23 6.45 -3.42
N LEU A 171 -14.36 6.04 -4.01
CA LEU A 171 -14.47 5.91 -5.47
C LEU A 171 -14.36 7.26 -6.21
N SER A 172 -14.58 8.38 -5.53
CA SER A 172 -14.39 9.73 -6.07
C SER A 172 -12.92 10.15 -6.24
N SER A 173 -11.98 9.44 -5.61
CA SER A 173 -10.55 9.74 -5.72
C SER A 173 -9.90 8.85 -6.77
N THR A 174 -9.21 9.46 -7.75
CA THR A 174 -8.48 8.75 -8.80
C THR A 174 -7.39 7.82 -8.25
N GLN A 175 -6.76 8.21 -7.13
CA GLN A 175 -5.78 7.39 -6.43
C GLN A 175 -6.42 6.13 -5.82
N ASP A 176 -7.66 6.25 -5.36
CA ASP A 176 -8.40 5.17 -4.72
C ASP A 176 -9.09 4.23 -5.70
N LEU A 177 -9.36 4.66 -6.94
CA LEU A 177 -9.84 3.76 -8.00
C LEU A 177 -8.85 2.61 -8.26
N GLY A 178 -7.55 2.91 -8.31
CA GLY A 178 -6.51 1.89 -8.44
C GLY A 178 -6.46 0.94 -7.25
N TYR A 179 -6.75 1.43 -6.05
CA TYR A 179 -6.80 0.62 -4.84
C TYR A 179 -8.08 -0.22 -4.76
N PHE A 180 -9.24 0.33 -5.12
CA PHE A 180 -10.51 -0.38 -5.23
C PHE A 180 -10.38 -1.62 -6.12
N VAL A 181 -9.73 -1.51 -7.27
CA VAL A 181 -9.49 -2.65 -8.18
C VAL A 181 -8.66 -3.74 -7.49
N LYS A 182 -7.69 -3.38 -6.65
CA LYS A 182 -6.93 -4.35 -5.85
C LYS A 182 -7.81 -5.03 -4.80
N VAL A 183 -8.67 -4.28 -4.12
CA VAL A 183 -9.63 -4.81 -3.14
C VAL A 183 -10.61 -5.77 -3.81
N LEU A 184 -11.22 -5.36 -4.93
CA LEU A 184 -12.11 -6.20 -5.72
C LEU A 184 -11.43 -7.51 -6.15
N LYS A 185 -10.15 -7.44 -6.58
CA LYS A 185 -9.36 -8.62 -6.95
C LYS A 185 -9.13 -9.53 -5.74
N LYS A 186 -8.84 -8.96 -4.57
CA LYS A 186 -8.69 -9.70 -3.30
C LYS A 186 -9.99 -10.40 -2.91
N VAL A 187 -11.14 -9.75 -3.06
CA VAL A 187 -12.46 -10.35 -2.79
C VAL A 187 -12.72 -11.52 -3.75
N LEU A 188 -12.47 -11.34 -5.06
CA LEU A 188 -12.70 -12.38 -6.05
C LEU A 188 -11.82 -13.62 -5.84
N ILE A 189 -10.53 -13.43 -5.56
CA ILE A 189 -9.62 -14.56 -5.24
C ILE A 189 -10.08 -15.29 -3.98
N LYS A 190 -10.56 -14.58 -2.94
CA LYS A 190 -11.12 -15.21 -1.73
C LYS A 190 -12.42 -15.96 -1.97
N ASN A 191 -13.09 -15.75 -3.11
CA ASN A 191 -14.30 -16.47 -3.53
C ASN A 191 -14.00 -17.43 -4.69
N ASP A 192 -12.76 -17.93 -4.78
CA ASP A 192 -12.32 -18.97 -5.72
C ASP A 192 -12.40 -18.59 -7.21
N PHE A 193 -12.35 -17.30 -7.54
CA PHE A 193 -12.23 -16.86 -8.92
C PHE A 193 -10.77 -16.86 -9.39
N GLU A 194 -10.53 -17.43 -10.58
CA GLU A 194 -9.25 -17.31 -11.29
C GLU A 194 -9.23 -16.02 -12.12
N ILE A 195 -8.26 -15.14 -11.89
CA ILE A 195 -8.15 -13.87 -12.62
C ILE A 195 -7.53 -14.07 -14.00
N ASN A 196 -8.28 -13.73 -15.06
CA ASN A 196 -7.80 -13.82 -16.44
C ASN A 196 -7.01 -12.56 -16.82
N ASN A 197 -5.70 -12.58 -16.56
CA ASN A 197 -4.80 -11.47 -16.89
C ASN A 197 -4.53 -11.33 -18.41
N LYS A 198 -5.00 -12.26 -19.26
CA LYS A 198 -4.79 -12.22 -20.71
C LYS A 198 -5.88 -11.42 -21.43
N ALA A 199 -7.06 -11.27 -20.84
CA ALA A 199 -8.17 -10.52 -21.44
C ALA A 199 -8.12 -9.05 -21.02
N LYS A 200 -8.36 -8.14 -21.97
CA LYS A 200 -8.51 -6.70 -21.68
C LYS A 200 -9.82 -6.48 -20.91
N GLY A 201 -9.71 -6.31 -19.59
CA GLY A 201 -10.84 -6.01 -18.70
C GLY A 201 -11.19 -4.53 -18.60
N SER A 202 -10.25 -3.64 -18.94
CA SER A 202 -10.40 -2.20 -18.84
C SER A 202 -10.36 -1.52 -20.21
N ASN A 203 -11.04 -0.39 -20.33
CA ASN A 203 -10.96 0.55 -21.46
C ASN A 203 -11.10 2.00 -20.94
N GLU A 204 -11.31 2.97 -21.83
CA GLU A 204 -11.47 4.38 -21.47
C GLU A 204 -12.66 4.68 -20.55
N ASN A 205 -13.71 3.87 -20.57
CA ASN A 205 -14.96 4.08 -19.82
C ASN A 205 -15.13 3.13 -18.64
N ARG A 206 -14.27 2.11 -18.49
CA ARG A 206 -14.38 1.13 -17.39
C ARG A 206 -13.04 0.58 -16.95
N ILE A 207 -12.93 0.31 -15.66
CA ILE A 207 -11.78 -0.35 -15.04
C ILE A 207 -12.27 -1.66 -14.41
N GLY A 208 -11.71 -2.78 -14.83
CA GLY A 208 -12.14 -4.08 -14.34
C GLY A 208 -11.27 -5.22 -14.85
N PHE A 209 -11.67 -6.45 -14.56
CA PHE A 209 -10.97 -7.62 -15.03
C PHE A 209 -11.91 -8.79 -15.25
N TRP A 210 -11.51 -9.64 -16.20
CA TRP A 210 -12.15 -10.90 -16.46
C TRP A 210 -11.67 -11.93 -15.44
N CYS A 211 -12.57 -12.80 -15.03
CA CYS A 211 -12.25 -13.93 -14.17
C CYS A 211 -13.08 -15.15 -14.55
N ILE A 212 -12.61 -16.32 -14.11
CA ILE A 212 -13.19 -17.61 -14.44
C ILE A 212 -13.49 -18.34 -13.14
N LYS A 213 -14.68 -18.94 -13.05
CA LYS A 213 -15.08 -19.83 -11.97
C LYS A 213 -16.00 -20.90 -12.54
N GLU A 214 -15.78 -22.17 -12.22
CA GLU A 214 -16.60 -23.30 -12.69
C GLU A 214 -16.87 -23.31 -14.21
N ASN A 215 -15.84 -23.04 -15.03
CA ASN A 215 -15.93 -22.92 -16.50
C ASN A 215 -16.85 -21.79 -17.03
N ARG A 216 -17.25 -20.85 -16.18
CA ARG A 216 -17.99 -19.64 -16.56
C ARG A 216 -17.06 -18.44 -16.55
N SER A 217 -17.28 -17.54 -17.51
CA SER A 217 -16.54 -16.28 -17.61
C SER A 217 -17.35 -15.15 -16.98
N TYR A 218 -16.70 -14.43 -16.08
CA TYR A 218 -17.24 -13.28 -15.40
C TYR A 218 -16.39 -12.05 -15.71
N TRP A 219 -17.03 -10.90 -15.73
CA TRP A 219 -16.36 -9.61 -15.69
C TRP A 219 -16.82 -8.88 -14.42
N TYR A 220 -15.89 -8.30 -13.67
CA TYR A 220 -16.20 -7.41 -12.55
C TYR A 220 -15.40 -6.12 -12.69
N GLY A 221 -16.04 -4.99 -12.40
CA GLY A 221 -15.36 -3.70 -12.49
C GLY A 221 -16.26 -2.51 -12.20
N ILE A 222 -15.70 -1.34 -12.44
CA ILE A 222 -16.35 -0.04 -12.30
C ILE A 222 -16.42 0.63 -13.66
N TYR A 223 -17.58 1.19 -13.98
CA TYR A 223 -17.78 2.12 -15.09
C TYR A 223 -17.57 3.54 -14.55
N LEU A 224 -16.73 4.30 -15.26
CA LEU A 224 -16.34 5.66 -14.87
C LEU A 224 -17.35 6.71 -15.35
N THR A 225 -18.19 6.33 -16.30
CA THR A 225 -19.31 7.10 -16.82
C THR A 225 -20.49 6.14 -16.98
N ASP A 226 -21.63 6.50 -16.40
CA ASP A 226 -22.89 5.81 -16.60
C ASP A 226 -23.75 6.64 -17.56
N GLU A 227 -24.35 6.01 -18.58
CA GLU A 227 -25.20 6.71 -19.56
C GLU A 227 -26.47 7.28 -18.90
N GLU A 228 -26.85 6.78 -17.72
CA GLU A 228 -28.08 7.15 -17.03
C GLU A 228 -27.90 8.13 -15.86
N ASN A 229 -26.68 8.31 -15.33
CA ASN A 229 -26.41 9.22 -14.20
C ASN A 229 -24.98 9.78 -14.27
N ASP A 230 -24.79 11.06 -13.94
CA ASP A 230 -23.49 11.72 -13.79
C ASP A 230 -22.67 11.13 -12.61
N GLY A 231 -22.21 9.87 -12.71
CA GLY A 231 -21.51 9.19 -11.63
C GLY A 231 -20.92 7.82 -11.99
N PHE A 232 -20.27 7.19 -11.00
CA PHE A 232 -19.66 5.86 -11.12
C PHE A 232 -20.68 4.74 -10.86
N SER A 233 -20.52 3.61 -11.53
CA SER A 233 -21.31 2.41 -11.25
C SER A 233 -20.45 1.15 -11.21
N ILE A 234 -20.72 0.24 -10.28
CA ILE A 234 -20.01 -1.05 -10.14
C ILE A 234 -20.86 -2.14 -10.76
N TRP A 235 -20.24 -2.95 -11.62
CA TRP A 235 -20.94 -3.94 -12.43
C TRP A 235 -20.26 -5.30 -12.38
N ALA A 236 -21.10 -6.33 -12.53
CA ALA A 236 -20.70 -7.70 -12.79
C ALA A 236 -21.39 -8.21 -14.06
N GLY A 237 -20.67 -8.94 -14.91
CA GLY A 237 -21.20 -9.51 -16.15
C GLY A 237 -20.94 -11.00 -16.20
N ILE A 238 -21.96 -11.82 -16.49
CA ILE A 238 -21.83 -13.26 -16.71
C ILE A 238 -21.97 -13.55 -18.20
N TYR A 239 -20.97 -14.22 -18.77
CA TYR A 239 -20.89 -14.55 -20.19
C TYR A 239 -21.02 -16.06 -20.45
N ASN A 240 -21.49 -16.42 -21.65
CA ASN A 240 -21.88 -17.78 -22.05
C ASN A 240 -23.14 -18.32 -21.32
N TYR A 241 -24.15 -17.46 -21.14
CA TYR A 241 -25.42 -17.82 -20.47
C TYR A 241 -26.25 -18.92 -21.18
N LYS A 242 -25.94 -19.28 -22.45
CA LYS A 242 -26.71 -20.26 -23.24
C LYS A 242 -26.83 -21.67 -22.62
N ILE A 243 -26.06 -21.99 -21.56
CA ILE A 243 -26.13 -23.27 -20.82
C ILE A 243 -27.02 -23.18 -19.57
N ILE A 244 -27.35 -21.97 -19.11
CA ILE A 244 -28.29 -21.78 -18.00
C ILE A 244 -29.70 -21.81 -18.60
N ASN A 245 -30.43 -22.87 -18.26
CA ASN A 245 -31.83 -23.05 -18.65
C ASN A 245 -32.63 -21.76 -18.47
N LYS A 246 -33.66 -21.59 -19.32
CA LYS A 246 -34.74 -20.59 -19.17
C LYS A 246 -35.56 -20.82 -17.88
N THR A 247 -34.93 -21.18 -16.77
CA THR A 247 -35.53 -21.10 -15.45
C THR A 247 -35.71 -19.63 -15.14
N THR A 248 -36.97 -19.25 -14.99
CA THR A 248 -37.42 -17.94 -14.55
C THR A 248 -36.63 -17.55 -13.31
N ILE A 249 -35.68 -16.62 -13.47
CA ILE A 249 -35.05 -15.98 -12.33
C ILE A 249 -36.20 -15.32 -11.56
N LYS A 250 -36.32 -15.63 -10.27
CA LYS A 250 -37.27 -14.94 -9.39
C LYS A 250 -37.05 -13.45 -9.58
N GLN A 251 -38.10 -12.75 -9.98
CA GLN A 251 -38.15 -11.31 -10.24
C GLN A 251 -38.07 -10.49 -8.94
N ASN A 252 -37.19 -10.90 -8.02
CA ASN A 252 -36.86 -10.17 -6.81
C ASN A 252 -35.45 -9.62 -7.05
N CYS A 253 -35.32 -8.32 -7.27
CA CYS A 253 -33.99 -7.67 -7.26
C CYS A 253 -33.30 -8.06 -5.96
N ALA A 254 -32.11 -8.66 -6.04
CA ALA A 254 -31.34 -9.11 -4.88
C ALA A 254 -31.03 -7.95 -3.93
N GLU A 255 -30.52 -8.20 -2.73
CA GLU A 255 -30.28 -7.12 -1.77
C GLU A 255 -29.30 -6.11 -2.36
N TYR A 256 -28.22 -6.56 -3.01
CA TYR A 256 -27.11 -5.71 -3.44
C TYR A 256 -27.16 -5.22 -4.88
N HIS A 257 -27.98 -5.80 -5.78
CA HIS A 257 -27.90 -5.46 -7.21
C HIS A 257 -29.23 -5.34 -7.95
N GLU A 258 -29.17 -4.68 -9.11
CA GLU A 258 -30.21 -4.57 -10.14
C GLU A 258 -29.77 -5.35 -11.40
N ASN A 259 -30.72 -5.88 -12.17
CA ASN A 259 -30.45 -6.78 -13.30
C ASN A 259 -30.71 -6.07 -14.63
N ASP A 260 -29.75 -6.15 -15.55
CA ASP A 260 -29.89 -5.74 -16.93
C ASP A 260 -29.47 -6.90 -17.86
N THR A 261 -30.30 -7.21 -18.84
CA THR A 261 -30.13 -8.42 -19.65
C THR A 261 -29.96 -8.08 -21.12
N SER A 262 -28.91 -8.63 -21.72
CA SER A 262 -28.74 -8.69 -23.17
C SER A 262 -28.75 -10.15 -23.66
N GLU A 263 -28.91 -10.38 -24.96
CA GLU A 263 -29.14 -11.71 -25.53
C GLU A 263 -28.03 -12.76 -25.26
N ASN A 264 -26.81 -12.33 -24.87
CA ASN A 264 -25.67 -13.24 -24.68
C ASN A 264 -24.90 -13.08 -23.36
N CYS A 265 -25.27 -12.08 -22.54
CA CYS A 265 -24.70 -11.88 -21.22
C CYS A 265 -25.72 -11.24 -20.27
N LYS A 266 -25.58 -11.56 -18.98
CA LYS A 266 -26.34 -10.93 -17.91
C LYS A 266 -25.46 -9.97 -17.16
N TRP A 267 -25.97 -8.76 -16.95
CA TRP A 267 -25.29 -7.71 -16.23
C TRP A 267 -26.01 -7.42 -14.92
N PHE A 268 -25.21 -7.19 -13.89
CA PHE A 268 -25.67 -6.88 -12.55
C PHE A 268 -25.01 -5.59 -12.12
N LYS A 269 -25.81 -4.57 -11.85
CA LYS A 269 -25.36 -3.27 -11.33
C LYS A 269 -25.49 -3.28 -9.82
N LEU A 270 -24.40 -3.02 -9.09
CA LEU A 270 -24.47 -2.79 -7.65
C LEU A 270 -25.40 -1.59 -7.40
N LYS A 271 -26.40 -1.75 -6.53
CA LYS A 271 -27.37 -0.68 -6.24
C LYS A 271 -26.66 0.58 -5.77
N GLN A 272 -27.18 1.73 -6.20
CA GLN A 272 -26.56 3.03 -5.94
C GLN A 272 -26.34 3.32 -4.44
N THR A 273 -27.22 2.82 -3.57
CA THR A 273 -27.04 2.94 -2.11
C THR A 273 -25.73 2.35 -1.63
N TYR A 274 -25.35 1.15 -2.11
CA TYR A 274 -24.09 0.51 -1.74
C TYR A 274 -22.89 1.13 -2.46
N VAL A 275 -23.04 1.66 -3.66
CA VAL A 275 -22.01 2.48 -4.31
C VAL A 275 -21.70 3.72 -3.47
N ASN A 276 -22.73 4.37 -2.91
CA ASN A 276 -22.58 5.50 -2.02
C ASN A 276 -21.89 5.09 -0.69
N ASP A 277 -22.24 3.93 -0.14
CA ASP A 277 -21.57 3.39 1.06
C ASP A 277 -20.07 3.12 0.81
N LEU A 278 -19.72 2.54 -0.34
CA LEU A 278 -18.33 2.32 -0.74
C LEU A 278 -17.56 3.64 -0.92
N SER A 279 -18.26 4.70 -1.32
CA SER A 279 -17.69 6.04 -1.53
C SER A 279 -17.66 6.90 -0.26
N SER A 280 -18.29 6.47 0.82
CA SER A 280 -18.47 7.26 2.05
C SER A 280 -17.31 7.10 3.04
N GLN A 281 -16.99 8.19 3.74
CA GLN A 281 -16.02 8.23 4.86
C GLN A 281 -16.54 7.55 6.13
N ASN A 282 -17.86 7.36 6.24
CA ASN A 282 -18.50 6.84 7.44
C ASN A 282 -18.43 5.30 7.54
N PHE A 283 -17.93 4.62 6.52
CA PHE A 283 -17.82 3.16 6.51
C PHE A 283 -16.37 2.69 6.57
N SER A 284 -16.11 1.72 7.45
CA SER A 284 -14.79 1.08 7.58
C SER A 284 -14.46 0.22 6.37
N TYR A 285 -13.19 -0.14 6.24
CA TYR A 285 -12.72 -1.04 5.20
C TYR A 285 -13.45 -2.39 5.23
N GLU A 286 -13.64 -2.99 6.41
CA GLU A 286 -14.28 -4.29 6.59
C GLU A 286 -15.72 -4.26 6.09
N LYS A 287 -16.44 -3.17 6.37
CA LYS A 287 -17.81 -3.02 5.90
C LYS A 287 -17.87 -2.90 4.38
N LYS A 288 -16.96 -2.15 3.78
CA LYS A 288 -16.84 -2.02 2.31
C LYS A 288 -16.44 -3.34 1.65
N PHE A 289 -15.55 -4.10 2.27
CA PHE A 289 -15.15 -5.43 1.83
C PHE A 289 -16.34 -6.40 1.83
N GLU A 290 -17.15 -6.39 2.89
CA GLU A 290 -18.34 -7.24 3.00
C GLU A 290 -19.43 -6.86 1.99
N ILE A 291 -19.60 -5.58 1.64
CA ILE A 291 -20.50 -5.15 0.55
C ILE A 291 -20.09 -5.82 -0.76
N LEU A 292 -18.80 -5.73 -1.13
CA LEU A 292 -18.30 -6.32 -2.38
C LEU A 292 -18.42 -7.84 -2.39
N LYS A 293 -18.12 -8.48 -1.26
CA LYS A 293 -18.23 -9.93 -1.10
C LYS A 293 -19.66 -10.40 -1.30
N LYS A 294 -20.63 -9.75 -0.65
CA LYS A 294 -22.05 -10.11 -0.79
C LYS A 294 -22.57 -9.88 -2.20
N PHE A 295 -22.19 -8.78 -2.84
CA PHE A 295 -22.50 -8.53 -4.24
C PHE A 295 -22.01 -9.66 -5.16
N ILE A 296 -20.76 -10.11 -5.00
CA ILE A 296 -20.19 -11.21 -5.80
C ILE A 296 -20.94 -12.53 -5.56
N VAL A 297 -21.26 -12.85 -4.30
CA VAL A 297 -21.99 -14.07 -3.95
C VAL A 297 -23.40 -14.06 -4.55
N GLU A 298 -24.14 -12.96 -4.42
CA GLU A 298 -25.49 -12.85 -5.00
C GLU A 298 -25.47 -13.03 -6.52
N VAL A 299 -24.51 -12.41 -7.22
CA VAL A 299 -24.34 -12.55 -8.67
C VAL A 299 -24.06 -14.01 -9.06
N GLU A 300 -23.28 -14.74 -8.28
CA GLU A 300 -22.98 -16.16 -8.53
C GLU A 300 -24.21 -17.07 -8.29
N GLU A 301 -25.04 -16.76 -7.30
CA GLU A 301 -26.25 -17.51 -6.96
C GLU A 301 -27.36 -17.40 -8.01
N VAL A 302 -27.27 -16.43 -8.93
CA VAL A 302 -28.12 -16.35 -10.13
C VAL A 302 -27.71 -17.46 -11.12
N LYS A 303 -27.99 -18.72 -10.74
CA LYS A 303 -27.72 -19.94 -11.52
C LYS A 303 -28.81 -20.29 -12.51
#